data_AF-A0A3M1XWM2-F1
#
_entry.id   AF-A0A3M1XWM2-F1
#
_cell.length_a   1.000
_cell.length_b   1.000
_cell.length_c   1.000
_cell.angle_alpha   90.00
_cell.angle_beta   90.00
_cell.angle_gamma   90.00
#
_symmetry.space_group_name_H-M   'P 1'
#
loop_
_entity.id
_entity.type
_entity.pdbx_description
1 polymer ?
#
loop_
_entity_poly.entity_id
_entity_poly.type
_entity_poly.pdbx_seq_one_letter_code
_entity_poly.pdbx_strand_id
1 'polypeptide(L)'
;TSATITSFNSLVLHEYEIEFTTPTTYQVKDLDTDTVISSGTYTSGSPIWFKGISVTIENSGGTPQTGDSFVISPFENAVDDFSVSLTDTDQVAAASDSAALPGDNTNALEIINIYNSDITELDSTLADFYSSIVSDVGVLSAASQDSVKFEETLMEELNSRREALSGVNLDEEAANLIRYQKAFEAATRLIQLTDQLTEEVLKLV
;
A
#
# COMPACT_ATOMS: atom_id res chain seq x y z
N THR A 1 -6.28 -19.57 -22.66
CA THR A 1 -7.01 -18.40 -22.13
C THR A 1 -6.36 -17.14 -22.66
N SER A 2 -7.13 -16.20 -23.17
CA SER A 2 -6.66 -14.91 -23.69
C SER A 2 -7.65 -13.81 -23.36
N ALA A 3 -7.17 -12.59 -23.14
CA ALA A 3 -8.00 -11.41 -22.98
C ALA A 3 -7.58 -10.33 -23.99
N THR A 4 -8.55 -9.62 -24.57
CA THR A 4 -8.30 -8.55 -25.54
C THR A 4 -9.23 -7.37 -25.29
N ILE A 5 -8.68 -6.17 -25.40
CA ILE A 5 -9.46 -4.93 -25.42
C ILE A 5 -10.05 -4.74 -26.82
N THR A 6 -11.35 -4.51 -26.88
CA THR A 6 -12.11 -4.35 -28.13
C THR A 6 -12.70 -2.95 -28.32
N SER A 7 -12.86 -2.20 -27.23
CA SER A 7 -13.26 -0.79 -27.26
C SER A 7 -12.60 -0.04 -26.11
N PHE A 8 -11.82 1.00 -26.43
CA PHE A 8 -11.14 1.83 -25.43
C PHE A 8 -12.11 2.79 -24.73
N ASN A 9 -13.10 3.34 -25.44
CA ASN A 9 -14.08 4.32 -24.94
C ASN A 9 -15.11 3.73 -23.95
N SER A 10 -14.89 2.51 -23.48
CA SER A 10 -15.78 1.81 -22.54
C SER A 10 -15.01 1.24 -21.36
N LEU A 11 -13.69 1.40 -21.37
CA LEU A 11 -12.84 1.02 -20.26
C LEU A 11 -12.85 2.14 -19.23
N VAL A 12 -12.95 1.75 -17.97
CA VAL A 12 -12.70 2.60 -16.81
C VAL A 12 -11.54 1.99 -16.05
N LEU A 13 -10.84 2.76 -15.22
CA LEU A 13 -9.68 2.32 -14.42
C LEU A 13 -10.09 1.38 -13.27
N HIS A 14 -10.84 0.34 -13.58
CA HIS A 14 -11.36 -0.64 -12.63
C HIS A 14 -10.79 -2.03 -12.92
N GLU A 15 -10.82 -2.87 -11.90
CA GLU A 15 -10.54 -4.30 -12.02
C GLU A 15 -11.83 -5.10 -12.06
N TYR A 16 -11.79 -6.23 -12.77
CA TYR A 16 -12.95 -7.10 -12.95
C TYR A 16 -12.62 -8.52 -12.53
N GLU A 17 -13.60 -9.22 -11.97
CA GLU A 17 -13.50 -10.63 -11.62
C GLU A 17 -14.56 -11.44 -12.38
N ILE A 18 -14.14 -12.47 -13.11
CA ILE A 18 -15.03 -13.50 -13.63
C ILE A 18 -15.07 -14.63 -12.62
N GLU A 19 -16.21 -14.83 -11.98
CA GLU A 19 -16.44 -15.89 -11.01
C GLU A 19 -17.38 -16.96 -11.60
N PHE A 20 -16.98 -18.23 -11.51
CA PHE A 20 -17.80 -19.36 -11.91
C PHE A 20 -18.78 -19.74 -10.81
N THR A 21 -20.07 -19.40 -10.99
CA THR A 21 -21.13 -19.80 -10.05
C THR A 21 -21.48 -21.28 -10.16
N THR A 22 -21.31 -21.85 -11.37
CA THR A 22 -21.34 -23.29 -11.63
C THR A 22 -20.30 -23.63 -12.70
N PRO A 23 -19.97 -24.91 -12.95
CA PRO A 23 -19.07 -25.28 -14.03
C PRO A 23 -19.48 -24.78 -15.44
N THR A 24 -20.73 -24.35 -15.61
CA THR A 24 -21.28 -23.87 -16.89
C THR A 24 -21.88 -22.47 -16.81
N THR A 25 -21.76 -21.75 -15.69
CA THR A 25 -22.27 -20.38 -15.55
C THR A 25 -21.27 -19.50 -14.83
N TYR A 26 -21.20 -18.25 -15.25
CA TYR A 26 -20.31 -17.25 -14.67
C TYR A 26 -21.06 -15.95 -14.36
N GLN A 27 -20.47 -15.16 -13.48
CA GLN A 27 -20.79 -13.76 -13.26
C GLN A 27 -19.50 -12.94 -13.40
N VAL A 28 -19.63 -11.70 -13.88
CA VAL A 28 -18.55 -10.73 -13.92
C VAL A 28 -18.87 -9.65 -12.93
N LYS A 29 -17.94 -9.41 -12.01
CA LYS A 29 -18.02 -8.42 -10.96
C LYS A 29 -17.00 -7.32 -11.21
N ASP A 30 -17.41 -6.08 -10.98
CA ASP A 30 -16.54 -4.92 -10.91
C ASP A 30 -16.04 -4.81 -9.46
N LEU A 31 -14.72 -4.91 -9.27
CA LEU A 31 -14.09 -5.02 -7.94
C LEU A 31 -14.07 -3.68 -7.21
N ASP A 32 -14.04 -2.56 -7.93
CA ASP A 32 -14.07 -1.22 -7.36
C ASP A 32 -15.45 -0.85 -6.82
N THR A 33 -16.51 -1.26 -7.51
CA THR A 33 -17.91 -0.96 -7.12
C THR A 33 -18.60 -2.10 -6.36
N ASP A 34 -17.99 -3.28 -6.31
CA ASP A 34 -18.57 -4.51 -5.74
C ASP A 34 -19.85 -4.99 -6.45
N THR A 35 -20.08 -4.57 -7.71
CA THR A 35 -21.32 -4.84 -8.44
C THR A 35 -21.17 -5.92 -9.53
N VAL A 36 -22.21 -6.74 -9.72
CA VAL A 36 -22.26 -7.69 -10.84
C VAL A 36 -22.68 -6.95 -12.11
N ILE A 37 -21.79 -6.90 -13.10
CA ILE A 37 -21.96 -6.15 -14.35
C ILE A 37 -22.37 -7.03 -15.54
N SER A 38 -22.14 -8.33 -15.47
CA SER A 38 -22.52 -9.29 -16.51
C SER A 38 -22.69 -10.68 -15.90
N SER A 39 -23.51 -11.52 -16.51
CA SER A 39 -23.60 -12.94 -16.18
C SER A 39 -24.06 -13.73 -17.39
N GLY A 40 -23.74 -15.03 -17.41
CA GLY A 40 -24.10 -15.87 -18.54
C GLY A 40 -23.70 -17.31 -18.38
N THR A 41 -23.96 -18.07 -19.44
CA THR A 41 -23.48 -19.45 -19.56
C THR A 41 -22.07 -19.46 -20.12
N TYR A 42 -21.20 -20.24 -19.50
CA TYR A 42 -19.87 -20.53 -20.01
C TYR A 42 -19.92 -21.63 -21.07
N THR A 43 -19.21 -21.41 -22.17
CA THR A 43 -18.87 -22.43 -23.16
C THR A 43 -17.39 -22.30 -23.45
N SER A 44 -16.66 -23.42 -23.41
CA SER A 44 -15.22 -23.40 -23.61
C SER A 44 -14.86 -22.86 -24.99
N GLY A 45 -13.91 -21.92 -25.03
CA GLY A 45 -13.47 -21.25 -26.25
C GLY A 45 -14.40 -20.12 -26.74
N SER A 46 -15.58 -19.94 -26.12
CA SER A 46 -16.45 -18.80 -26.43
C SER A 46 -16.01 -17.56 -25.64
N PRO A 47 -16.01 -16.36 -26.28
CA PRO A 47 -15.65 -15.13 -25.61
C PRO A 47 -16.73 -14.65 -24.64
N ILE A 48 -16.28 -14.19 -23.47
CA ILE A 48 -17.06 -13.48 -22.46
C ILE A 48 -16.85 -11.98 -22.67
N TRP A 49 -17.94 -11.23 -22.86
CA TRP A 49 -17.91 -9.80 -23.20
C TRP A 49 -18.42 -8.95 -22.04
N PHE A 50 -17.67 -7.92 -21.69
CA PHE A 50 -18.07 -6.91 -20.71
C PHE A 50 -17.22 -5.65 -20.89
N LYS A 51 -17.81 -4.46 -20.75
CA LYS A 51 -17.10 -3.17 -20.68
C LYS A 51 -16.00 -2.97 -21.75
N GLY A 52 -16.21 -3.44 -22.98
CA GLY A 52 -15.21 -3.32 -24.06
C GLY A 52 -14.06 -4.33 -24.00
N ILE A 53 -14.13 -5.32 -23.12
CA ILE A 53 -13.17 -6.41 -22.94
C ILE A 53 -13.79 -7.72 -23.45
N SER A 54 -12.96 -8.54 -24.08
CA SER A 54 -13.27 -9.91 -24.48
C SER A 54 -12.32 -10.87 -23.78
N VAL A 55 -12.84 -11.84 -23.05
CA VAL A 55 -12.04 -12.88 -22.38
C VAL A 55 -12.46 -14.26 -22.88
N THR A 56 -11.52 -15.02 -23.41
CA THR A 56 -11.73 -16.38 -23.87
C THR A 56 -11.04 -17.35 -22.92
N ILE A 57 -11.81 -18.23 -22.29
CA ILE A 57 -11.33 -19.28 -21.39
C ILE A 57 -11.49 -20.63 -22.10
N GLU A 58 -10.42 -21.44 -22.09
CA GLU A 58 -10.40 -22.77 -22.71
C GLU A 58 -10.15 -23.84 -21.65
N ASN A 59 -10.80 -25.00 -21.78
CA ASN A 59 -10.73 -26.11 -20.82
C ASN A 59 -9.48 -26.98 -21.00
N SER A 60 -8.43 -26.44 -21.62
CA SER A 60 -7.20 -27.17 -21.95
C SER A 60 -6.48 -27.73 -20.71
N GLY A 61 -6.78 -27.20 -19.51
CA GLY A 61 -6.31 -27.68 -18.21
C GLY A 61 -7.38 -28.30 -17.29
N GLY A 62 -8.63 -28.41 -17.75
CA GLY A 62 -9.78 -28.84 -16.92
C GLY A 62 -11.01 -27.96 -17.10
N THR A 63 -12.17 -28.44 -16.66
CA THR A 63 -13.41 -27.65 -16.62
C THR A 63 -13.45 -26.79 -15.36
N PRO A 64 -13.80 -25.49 -15.44
CA PRO A 64 -14.01 -24.64 -14.27
C PRO A 64 -14.94 -25.30 -13.25
N GLN A 65 -14.65 -25.12 -11.97
CA GLN A 65 -15.48 -25.53 -10.85
C GLN A 65 -16.23 -24.33 -10.25
N THR A 66 -17.26 -24.61 -9.46
CA THR A 66 -17.93 -23.55 -8.68
C THR A 66 -16.93 -22.88 -7.74
N GLY A 67 -16.87 -21.55 -7.79
CA GLY A 67 -15.98 -20.72 -6.99
C GLY A 67 -14.61 -20.45 -7.64
N ASP A 68 -14.33 -21.01 -8.82
CA ASP A 68 -13.15 -20.61 -9.59
C ASP A 68 -13.31 -19.16 -10.05
N SER A 69 -12.25 -18.36 -9.94
CA SER A 69 -12.27 -16.97 -10.40
C SER A 69 -11.04 -16.56 -11.20
N PHE A 70 -11.23 -15.55 -12.05
CA PHE A 70 -10.20 -14.93 -12.87
C PHE A 70 -10.30 -13.43 -12.69
N VAL A 71 -9.21 -12.80 -12.24
CA VAL A 71 -9.10 -11.33 -12.15
C VAL A 71 -8.56 -10.79 -13.47
N ILE A 72 -9.13 -9.67 -13.91
CA ILE A 72 -8.80 -8.96 -15.13
C ILE A 72 -8.50 -7.52 -14.75
N SER A 73 -7.23 -7.15 -14.91
CA SER A 73 -6.73 -5.79 -14.67
C SER A 73 -6.27 -5.20 -16.02
N PRO A 74 -7.16 -4.50 -16.77
CA PRO A 74 -6.89 -4.10 -18.15
C PRO A 74 -5.71 -3.14 -18.31
N PHE A 75 -5.34 -2.44 -17.23
CA PHE A 75 -4.35 -1.37 -17.23
C PHE A 75 -3.03 -1.71 -16.52
N GLU A 76 -2.92 -2.89 -15.88
CA GLU A 76 -1.78 -3.25 -15.03
C GLU A 76 -0.43 -3.09 -15.75
N ASN A 77 -0.35 -3.53 -17.02
CA ASN A 77 0.86 -3.45 -17.84
C ASN A 77 0.74 -2.43 -18.99
N ALA A 78 -0.24 -1.52 -18.95
CA ALA A 78 -0.51 -0.61 -20.07
C ALA A 78 0.66 0.36 -20.34
N VAL A 79 1.44 0.70 -19.32
CA VAL A 79 2.60 1.60 -19.43
C VAL A 79 3.86 0.86 -19.89
N ASP A 80 3.99 -0.44 -19.59
CA ASP A 80 5.21 -1.21 -19.90
C ASP A 80 5.46 -1.31 -21.41
N ASP A 81 4.39 -1.44 -22.20
CA ASP A 81 4.45 -1.49 -23.66
C ASP A 81 4.23 -0.10 -24.33
N PHE A 82 4.12 0.97 -23.53
CA PHE A 82 3.86 2.31 -24.05
C PHE A 82 5.09 2.85 -24.79
N SER A 83 4.92 3.14 -26.08
CA SER A 83 6.01 3.62 -26.94
C SER A 83 5.51 4.54 -28.04
N VAL A 84 6.40 5.41 -28.53
CA VAL A 84 6.10 6.29 -29.65
C VAL A 84 6.22 5.49 -30.95
N SER A 85 5.09 5.27 -31.61
CA SER A 85 5.04 4.51 -32.88
C SER A 85 5.52 5.33 -34.09
N LEU A 86 5.22 6.64 -34.11
CA LEU A 86 5.62 7.55 -35.18
C LEU A 86 7.04 8.07 -34.94
N THR A 87 8.00 7.61 -35.73
CA THR A 87 9.42 8.02 -35.64
C THR A 87 9.84 9.00 -36.72
N ASP A 88 9.07 9.07 -37.82
CA ASP A 88 9.27 10.02 -38.90
C ASP A 88 8.31 11.20 -38.73
N THR A 89 8.85 12.43 -38.75
CA THR A 89 8.06 13.66 -38.64
C THR A 89 7.10 13.86 -39.81
N ASP A 90 7.43 13.32 -40.98
CA ASP A 90 6.59 13.43 -42.18
C ASP A 90 5.32 12.56 -42.08
N GLN A 91 5.25 11.65 -41.09
CA GLN A 91 4.08 10.82 -40.82
C GLN A 91 3.09 11.46 -39.82
N VAL A 92 3.40 12.64 -39.28
CA VAL A 92 2.50 13.34 -38.37
C VAL A 92 1.32 13.91 -39.15
N ALA A 93 0.12 13.37 -38.91
CA ALA A 93 -1.13 13.78 -39.56
C ALA A 93 -1.68 15.11 -38.98
N ALA A 94 -0.94 16.21 -39.17
CA ALA A 94 -1.31 17.53 -38.65
C ALA A 94 -2.48 18.20 -39.39
N ALA A 95 -2.65 17.90 -40.69
CA ALA A 95 -3.72 18.43 -41.52
C ALA A 95 -4.98 17.54 -41.45
N SER A 96 -6.15 18.16 -41.58
CA SER A 96 -7.44 17.46 -41.59
C SER A 96 -7.75 16.75 -42.92
N ASP A 97 -7.19 17.25 -44.02
CA ASP A 97 -7.34 16.67 -45.35
C ASP A 97 -6.01 16.74 -46.12
N SER A 98 -5.69 15.65 -46.81
CA SER A 98 -4.59 15.58 -47.79
C SER A 98 -4.69 16.61 -48.92
N ALA A 99 -5.89 17.10 -49.22
CA ALA A 99 -6.15 18.14 -50.23
C ALA A 99 -6.15 19.56 -49.65
N ALA A 100 -5.93 19.73 -48.34
CA ALA A 100 -5.89 21.03 -47.70
C ALA A 100 -4.70 21.88 -48.20
N LEU A 101 -4.81 23.20 -48.02
CA LEU A 101 -3.74 24.14 -48.39
C LEU A 101 -2.46 23.82 -47.59
N PRO A 102 -1.27 24.12 -48.16
CA PRO A 102 -0.02 24.06 -47.40
C PRO A 102 -0.14 24.87 -46.11
N GLY A 103 0.05 24.19 -44.96
CA GLY A 103 -0.06 24.80 -43.63
C GLY A 103 -1.34 24.51 -42.85
N ASP A 104 -2.23 23.62 -43.32
CA ASP A 104 -3.32 23.12 -42.47
C ASP A 104 -2.78 22.38 -41.24
N ASN A 105 -3.22 22.80 -40.06
CA ASN A 105 -2.84 22.26 -38.76
C ASN A 105 -4.07 21.90 -37.90
N THR A 106 -5.24 21.70 -38.53
CA THR A 106 -6.51 21.47 -37.83
C THR A 106 -6.44 20.27 -36.88
N ASN A 107 -5.93 19.11 -37.32
CA ASN A 107 -5.79 17.94 -36.44
C ASN A 107 -4.77 18.20 -35.33
N ALA A 108 -3.70 18.96 -35.59
CA ALA A 108 -2.75 19.33 -34.54
C ALA A 108 -3.41 20.21 -33.46
N LEU A 109 -4.30 21.12 -33.85
CA LEU A 109 -5.11 21.91 -32.91
C LEU A 109 -6.09 21.02 -32.12
N GLU A 110 -6.71 20.04 -32.77
CA GLU A 110 -7.57 19.06 -32.08
C GLU A 110 -6.79 18.22 -31.06
N ILE A 111 -5.58 17.76 -31.40
CA ILE A 111 -4.71 17.04 -30.47
C ILE A 111 -4.36 17.91 -29.25
N ILE A 112 -4.05 19.19 -29.47
CA ILE A 112 -3.80 20.13 -28.35
C ILE A 112 -5.06 20.31 -27.50
N ASN A 113 -6.25 20.32 -28.11
CA ASN A 113 -7.51 20.43 -27.38
C ASN A 113 -7.79 19.22 -26.48
N ILE A 114 -7.32 18.02 -26.84
CA ILE A 114 -7.43 16.83 -25.97
C ILE A 114 -6.83 17.08 -24.59
N TYR A 115 -5.72 17.82 -24.51
CA TYR A 115 -5.08 18.16 -23.24
C TYR A 115 -5.99 18.98 -22.31
N ASN A 116 -6.87 19.81 -22.88
CA ASN A 116 -7.77 20.69 -22.14
C ASN A 116 -9.19 20.16 -22.01
N SER A 117 -9.52 19.03 -22.67
CA SER A 117 -10.85 18.44 -22.63
C SER A 117 -10.93 17.36 -21.56
N ASP A 118 -12.09 17.25 -20.93
CA ASP A 118 -12.37 16.15 -20.02
C ASP A 118 -12.36 14.81 -20.78
N ILE A 119 -11.60 13.86 -20.25
CA ILE A 119 -11.64 12.47 -20.69
C ILE A 119 -12.77 11.81 -19.92
N THR A 120 -13.78 11.31 -20.63
CA THR A 120 -15.02 10.78 -20.02
C THR A 120 -14.73 9.66 -19.03
N GLU A 121 -13.74 8.82 -19.34
CA GLU A 121 -13.31 7.69 -18.52
C GLU A 121 -12.57 8.13 -17.24
N LEU A 122 -12.01 9.34 -17.22
CA LEU A 122 -11.33 9.92 -16.05
C LEU A 122 -12.21 10.93 -15.29
N ASP A 123 -13.37 11.29 -15.84
CA ASP A 123 -14.25 12.39 -15.37
C ASP A 123 -13.49 13.71 -15.10
N SER A 124 -12.40 13.93 -15.85
CA SER A 124 -11.47 15.04 -15.64
C SER A 124 -10.51 15.20 -16.81
N THR A 125 -9.81 16.33 -16.86
CA THR A 125 -8.66 16.51 -17.76
C THR A 125 -7.50 15.63 -17.29
N LEU A 126 -6.58 15.28 -18.21
CA LEU A 126 -5.38 14.52 -17.85
C LEU A 126 -4.52 15.22 -16.78
N ALA A 127 -4.45 16.55 -16.83
CA ALA A 127 -3.69 17.36 -15.87
C ALA A 127 -4.32 17.35 -14.47
N ASP A 128 -5.65 17.44 -14.40
CA ASP A 128 -6.37 17.39 -13.11
C ASP A 128 -6.31 15.99 -12.51
N PHE A 129 -6.49 14.94 -13.32
CA PHE A 129 -6.37 13.56 -12.87
C PHE A 129 -4.98 13.27 -12.29
N TYR A 130 -3.91 13.66 -13.00
CA TYR A 130 -2.54 13.52 -12.52
C TYR A 130 -2.31 14.30 -11.22
N SER A 131 -2.84 15.53 -11.13
CA SER A 131 -2.74 16.35 -9.93
C SER A 131 -3.47 15.71 -8.74
N SER A 132 -4.61 15.04 -8.97
CA SER A 132 -5.32 14.28 -7.94
C SER A 132 -4.46 13.15 -7.40
N ILE A 133 -3.83 12.34 -8.26
CA ILE A 133 -2.96 11.23 -7.83
C ILE A 133 -1.81 11.75 -6.94
N VAL A 134 -1.13 12.81 -7.37
CA VAL A 134 -0.03 13.40 -6.60
C VAL A 134 -0.54 13.96 -5.27
N SER A 135 -1.71 14.59 -5.26
CA SER A 135 -2.36 15.09 -4.06
C SER A 135 -2.71 13.96 -3.07
N ASP A 136 -3.30 12.87 -3.55
CA ASP A 136 -3.72 11.75 -2.70
C ASP A 136 -2.52 11.07 -2.04
N VAL A 137 -1.45 10.84 -2.79
CA VAL A 137 -0.18 10.33 -2.24
C VAL A 137 0.42 11.32 -1.23
N GLY A 138 0.35 12.62 -1.52
CA GLY A 138 0.82 13.67 -0.63
C GLY A 138 0.07 13.69 0.71
N VAL A 139 -1.26 13.64 0.67
CA VAL A 139 -2.13 13.59 1.85
C VAL A 139 -1.90 12.31 2.65
N LEU A 140 -1.82 11.15 1.99
CA LEU A 140 -1.56 9.86 2.65
C LEU A 140 -0.18 9.83 3.32
N SER A 141 0.84 10.38 2.65
CA SER A 141 2.19 10.47 3.20
C SER A 141 2.23 11.39 4.42
N ALA A 142 1.60 12.56 4.35
CA ALA A 142 1.50 13.47 5.48
C ALA A 142 0.79 12.84 6.69
N ALA A 143 -0.36 12.17 6.46
CA ALA A 143 -1.10 11.47 7.51
C ALA A 143 -0.28 10.32 8.14
N SER A 144 0.50 9.61 7.34
CA SER A 144 1.39 8.54 7.82
C SER A 144 2.53 9.10 8.67
N GLN A 145 3.14 10.21 8.26
CA GLN A 145 4.17 10.90 9.05
C GLN A 145 3.64 11.42 10.38
N ASP A 146 2.44 12.00 10.38
CA ASP A 146 1.78 12.46 11.61
C ASP A 146 1.51 11.30 12.57
N SER A 147 1.11 10.14 12.04
CA SER A 147 0.87 8.93 12.83
C SER A 147 2.16 8.40 13.46
N VAL A 148 3.26 8.32 12.70
CA VAL A 148 4.58 7.95 13.22
C VAL A 148 5.02 8.90 14.34
N LYS A 149 4.88 10.21 14.13
CA LYS A 149 5.24 11.23 15.13
C LYS A 149 4.41 11.12 16.42
N PHE A 150 3.13 10.81 16.29
CA PHE A 150 2.25 10.56 17.43
C PHE A 150 2.72 9.33 18.23
N GLU A 151 3.03 8.23 17.54
CA GLU A 151 3.54 7.00 18.18
C GLU A 151 4.90 7.21 18.86
N GLU A 152 5.81 7.96 18.23
CA GLU A 152 7.09 8.35 18.82
C GLU A 152 6.90 9.15 20.12
N THR A 153 6.03 10.17 20.08
CA THR A 153 5.72 11.01 21.25
C THR A 153 5.12 10.17 22.38
N LEU A 154 4.19 9.26 22.04
CA LEU A 154 3.59 8.34 23.01
C LEU A 154 4.65 7.41 23.63
N MET A 155 5.57 6.88 22.81
CA MET A 155 6.65 6.02 23.28
C MET A 155 7.60 6.76 24.24
N GLU A 156 7.96 8.01 23.93
CA GLU A 156 8.76 8.86 24.82
C GLU A 156 8.06 9.10 26.16
N GLU A 157 6.76 9.37 26.16
CA GLU A 157 5.97 9.56 27.38
C GLU A 157 5.93 8.27 28.21
N LEU A 158 5.67 7.12 27.57
CA LEU A 158 5.63 5.82 28.24
C LEU A 158 7.00 5.44 28.85
N ASN A 159 8.10 5.71 28.12
CA ASN A 159 9.45 5.49 28.64
C ASN A 159 9.74 6.39 29.84
N SER A 160 9.39 7.68 29.76
CA SER A 160 9.57 8.63 30.86
C SER A 160 8.78 8.21 32.11
N ARG A 161 7.54 7.75 31.94
CA ARG A 161 6.72 7.20 33.02
C ARG A 161 7.33 5.92 33.60
N ARG A 162 7.86 5.04 32.75
CA ARG A 162 8.52 3.81 33.18
C ARG A 162 9.77 4.10 34.00
N GLU A 163 10.60 5.06 33.57
CA GLU A 163 11.78 5.50 34.32
C GLU A 163 11.41 6.18 35.63
N ALA A 164 10.34 6.96 35.69
CA ALA A 164 9.88 7.57 36.93
C ALA A 164 9.42 6.53 37.97
N LEU A 165 8.86 5.40 37.53
CA LEU A 165 8.32 4.36 38.42
C LEU A 165 9.30 3.22 38.72
N SER A 166 10.12 2.85 37.74
CA SER A 166 11.00 1.67 37.74
C SER A 166 12.46 2.02 37.44
N GLY A 167 12.80 3.31 37.38
CA GLY A 167 14.17 3.77 37.25
C GLY A 167 14.94 3.61 38.56
N VAL A 168 16.17 3.12 38.46
CA VAL A 168 17.10 3.03 39.60
C VAL A 168 17.79 4.37 39.74
N ASN A 169 17.65 5.03 40.90
CA ASN A 169 18.43 6.22 41.21
C ASN A 169 19.79 5.78 41.76
N LEU A 170 20.84 5.89 40.94
CA LEU A 170 22.20 5.48 41.29
C LEU A 170 22.74 6.20 42.53
N ASP A 171 22.31 7.43 42.79
CA ASP A 171 22.72 8.18 43.98
C ASP A 171 22.07 7.64 45.25
N GLU A 172 20.80 7.21 45.16
CA GLU A 172 20.09 6.57 46.27
C GLU A 172 20.64 5.15 46.52
N GLU A 173 20.93 4.39 45.47
CA GLU A 173 21.60 3.10 45.62
C GLU A 173 23.03 3.24 46.17
N ALA A 174 23.79 4.25 45.76
CA ALA A 174 25.11 4.53 46.30
C ALA A 174 25.05 4.92 47.79
N ALA A 175 24.07 5.76 48.18
CA ALA A 175 23.84 6.10 49.57
C ALA A 175 23.44 4.87 50.41
N ASN A 176 22.56 4.02 49.89
CA ASN A 176 22.18 2.76 50.53
C ASN A 176 23.37 1.79 50.64
N LEU A 177 24.21 1.70 49.61
CA LEU A 177 25.41 0.88 49.60
C LEU A 177 26.42 1.36 50.66
N ILE A 178 26.67 2.67 50.76
CA ILE A 178 27.51 3.25 51.82
C ILE A 178 26.91 2.96 53.19
N ARG A 179 25.58 3.07 53.34
CA ARG A 179 24.89 2.73 54.59
C ARG A 179 25.05 1.26 54.97
N TYR A 180 24.91 0.33 54.02
CA TYR A 180 25.13 -1.09 54.26
C TYR A 180 26.59 -1.41 54.61
N GLN A 181 27.54 -0.77 53.93
CA GLN A 181 28.97 -0.90 54.27
C GLN A 181 29.24 -0.43 55.70
N LYS A 182 28.68 0.71 56.11
CA LYS A 182 28.82 1.23 57.48
C LYS A 182 28.17 0.32 58.52
N ALA A 183 26.99 -0.22 58.21
CA ALA A 183 26.32 -1.19 59.08
C ALA A 183 27.13 -2.49 59.23
N PHE A 184 27.73 -2.98 58.15
CA PHE A 184 28.60 -4.15 58.19
C PHE A 184 29.86 -3.91 59.02
N GLU A 185 30.55 -2.78 58.81
CA GLU A 185 31.71 -2.38 59.63
C GLU A 185 31.35 -2.31 61.12
N ALA A 186 30.19 -1.74 61.45
CA ALA A 186 29.70 -1.67 62.84
C ALA A 186 29.39 -3.06 63.41
N ALA A 187 28.78 -3.95 62.62
CA ALA A 187 28.51 -5.33 63.03
C ALA A 187 29.80 -6.12 63.28
N THR A 188 30.82 -5.98 62.40
CA THR A 188 32.14 -6.61 62.60
C THR A 188 32.80 -6.12 63.88
N ARG A 189 32.74 -4.82 64.17
CA ARG A 189 33.26 -4.26 65.44
C ARG A 189 32.52 -4.79 66.66
N LEU A 190 31.20 -4.96 66.57
CA LEU A 190 30.38 -5.56 67.63
C LEU A 190 30.77 -7.01 67.91
N ILE A 191 31.02 -7.80 66.87
CA ILE A 191 31.52 -9.18 66.98
C ILE A 191 32.89 -9.18 67.67
N GLN A 192 33.82 -8.34 67.22
CA GLN A 192 35.15 -8.23 67.84
C GLN A 192 35.07 -7.84 69.33
N LEU A 193 34.19 -6.90 69.68
CA LEU A 193 33.95 -6.53 71.08
C LEU A 193 33.35 -7.69 71.88
N THR A 194 32.44 -8.45 71.29
CA THR A 194 31.83 -9.62 71.93
C THR A 194 32.86 -10.73 72.15
N ASP A 195 33.74 -10.97 71.18
CA ASP A 195 34.88 -11.91 71.30
C ASP A 195 35.83 -11.46 72.42
N GLN A 196 36.15 -10.17 72.48
CA GLN A 196 36.99 -9.62 73.57
C GLN A 196 36.33 -9.76 74.94
N LEU A 197 35.04 -9.48 75.05
CA LEU A 197 34.31 -9.61 76.32
C LEU A 197 34.16 -11.07 76.75
N THR A 198 33.92 -11.99 75.82
CA THR A 198 33.85 -13.43 76.14
C THR A 198 35.21 -13.98 76.56
N GLU A 199 36.31 -13.54 75.95
CA GLU A 199 37.66 -13.93 76.36
C GLU A 199 38.05 -13.36 77.74
N GLU A 200 37.67 -12.12 78.06
CA GLU A 200 37.88 -11.55 79.39
C GLU A 200 37.07 -12.28 80.48
N VAL A 201 35.81 -12.65 80.19
CA VAL A 201 35.00 -13.46 81.13
C VAL A 201 35.61 -14.85 81.33
N LEU A 202 36.13 -15.48 80.27
CA LEU A 202 36.82 -16.77 80.34
C LEU A 202 38.12 -16.72 81.17
N LYS A 203 38.81 -15.58 81.25
CA LYS A 203 40.01 -15.41 82.09
C LYS A 203 39.69 -15.19 83.59
N LEU A 204 38.44 -14.85 83.91
CA LEU A 204 37.97 -14.54 85.27
C LEU A 204 37.42 -15.74 86.04
N VAL A 205 37.26 -16.89 85.38
CA VAL A 205 36.88 -18.19 85.96
C VAL A 205 38.09 -19.11 85.98
#